data_AF-A0AAP3SK99-F1
#
_entry.id   AF-A0AAP3SK99-F1
#
_cell.length_a   1.000
_cell.length_b   1.000
_cell.length_c   1.000
_cell.angle_alpha   90.00
_cell.angle_beta   90.00
_cell.angle_gamma   90.00
#
_symmetry.space_group_name_H-M   'P 1'
#
loop_
_entity.id
_entity.type
_entity.pdbx_description
1 polymer ?
#
loop_
_entity_poly.entity_id
_entity_poly.type
_entity_poly.pdbx_seq_one_letter_code
_entity_poly.pdbx_strand_id
1 'polypeptide(L)'
;MESSKDEYLPREIKLLVIHCSATRCNVSFPVERLRECHLQRGFRDIGYHFYITQDGVLHHCRPVSEIGAHVRGFNRHSIGICYEGGLDENGRP
;
A
#
# COMPACT_ATOMS: atom_id res chain seq x y z
N MET A 1 13.56 -41.61 4.82
CA MET A 1 13.43 -40.38 4.00
C MET A 1 12.23 -39.62 4.53
N GLU A 2 12.41 -38.87 5.61
CA GLU A 2 11.39 -37.93 6.09
C GLU A 2 11.55 -36.63 5.32
N SER A 3 10.52 -36.30 4.54
CA SER A 3 10.42 -35.02 3.84
C SER A 3 10.42 -33.91 4.89
N SER A 4 11.48 -33.10 4.93
CA SER A 4 11.51 -31.85 5.68
C SER A 4 10.30 -31.03 5.25
N LYS A 5 9.35 -30.84 6.18
CA LYS A 5 8.33 -29.81 6.00
C LYS A 5 9.09 -28.50 5.98
N ASP A 6 9.18 -27.86 4.80
CA ASP A 6 9.66 -26.49 4.69
C ASP A 6 8.87 -25.65 5.69
N GLU A 7 9.52 -25.28 6.80
CA GLU A 7 8.91 -24.52 7.87
C GLU A 7 8.69 -23.09 7.34
N TYR A 8 7.46 -22.80 6.92
CA TYR A 8 7.08 -21.46 6.47
C TYR A 8 7.21 -20.50 7.66
N LEU A 9 8.33 -19.79 7.73
CA LEU A 9 8.50 -18.68 8.65
C LEU A 9 7.83 -17.44 8.04
N PRO A 10 6.75 -16.92 8.64
CA PRO A 10 6.05 -15.76 8.12
C PRO A 10 6.98 -14.54 8.08
N ARG A 11 6.77 -13.66 7.10
CA ARG A 11 7.55 -12.43 6.94
C ARG A 11 7.53 -11.61 8.24
N GLU A 12 8.71 -11.37 8.82
CA GLU A 12 8.84 -10.55 10.03
C GLU A 12 8.49 -9.08 9.73
N ILE A 13 7.44 -8.57 10.39
CA ILE A 13 6.98 -7.19 10.28
C ILE A 13 7.40 -6.41 11.53
N LYS A 14 8.11 -5.31 11.33
CA LYS A 14 8.60 -4.41 12.39
C LYS A 14 7.92 -3.05 12.37
N LEU A 15 7.38 -2.65 11.22
CA LEU A 15 6.87 -1.31 10.98
C LEU A 15 5.49 -1.34 10.33
N LEU A 16 4.63 -0.44 10.78
CA LEU A 16 3.47 0.02 10.01
C LEU A 16 3.83 1.41 9.47
N VAL A 17 3.70 1.60 8.16
CA VAL A 17 4.04 2.88 7.51
C VAL A 17 2.78 3.45 6.89
N ILE A 18 2.37 4.61 7.39
CA ILE A 18 1.16 5.31 6.95
C ILE A 18 1.54 6.36 5.91
N HIS A 19 0.82 6.35 4.79
CA HIS A 19 0.94 7.31 3.69
C HIS A 19 -0.41 7.93 3.36
N CYS A 20 -0.38 9.04 2.63
CA CYS A 20 -1.54 9.59 1.93
C CYS A 20 -1.34 9.45 0.41
N SER A 21 -2.43 9.47 -0.37
CA SER A 21 -2.37 9.47 -1.83
C SER A 21 -1.97 10.82 -2.42
N ALA A 22 -1.87 11.87 -1.59
CA ALA A 22 -1.66 13.25 -1.98
C ALA A 22 -2.69 13.72 -3.02
N THR A 23 -3.94 13.33 -2.82
CA THR A 23 -5.07 13.78 -3.64
C THR A 23 -5.90 14.82 -2.89
N ARG A 24 -6.61 15.67 -3.63
CA ARG A 24 -7.49 16.69 -3.04
C ARG A 24 -8.70 16.03 -2.38
N CYS A 25 -9.15 16.59 -1.26
CA CYS A 25 -10.30 16.10 -0.50
C CYS A 25 -11.66 16.22 -1.22
N ASN A 26 -11.72 16.99 -2.31
CA ASN A 26 -12.92 17.18 -3.14
C ASN A 26 -12.90 16.38 -4.45
N VAL A 27 -11.93 15.48 -4.62
CA VAL A 27 -11.78 14.64 -5.82
C VAL A 27 -11.69 13.19 -5.39
N SER A 28 -12.63 12.37 -5.86
CA SER A 28 -12.58 10.93 -5.61
C SER A 28 -11.37 10.30 -6.32
N PHE A 29 -10.64 9.48 -5.58
CA PHE A 29 -9.48 8.73 -6.01
C PHE A 29 -9.64 7.25 -5.62
N PRO A 30 -10.44 6.49 -6.40
CA PRO A 30 -10.69 5.08 -6.11
C PRO A 30 -9.45 4.21 -6.34
N VAL A 31 -9.48 2.98 -5.83
CA VAL A 31 -8.33 2.05 -5.84
C VAL A 31 -7.80 1.75 -7.24
N GLU A 32 -8.66 1.78 -8.27
CA GLU A 32 -8.29 1.60 -9.66
C GLU A 32 -7.39 2.72 -10.16
N ARG A 33 -7.67 3.97 -9.77
CA ARG A 33 -6.85 5.15 -10.12
C ARG A 33 -5.49 5.11 -9.43
N LEU A 34 -5.47 4.66 -8.17
CA LEU A 34 -4.22 4.40 -7.46
C LEU A 34 -3.37 3.35 -8.18
N ARG A 35 -4.01 2.27 -8.67
CA ARG A 35 -3.33 1.23 -9.46
C ARG A 35 -2.75 1.78 -10.74
N GLU A 36 -3.54 2.52 -11.52
CA GLU A 36 -3.10 3.18 -12.75
C GLU A 36 -1.86 4.06 -12.50
N CYS A 37 -1.89 4.90 -11.46
CA CYS A 37 -0.75 5.76 -11.10
C CYS A 37 0.51 4.95 -10.76
N HIS A 38 0.39 3.83 -10.03
CA HIS A 38 1.54 2.98 -9.72
C HIS A 38 2.08 2.24 -10.94
N LEU A 39 1.21 1.73 -11.82
CA LEU A 39 1.61 1.09 -13.07
C LEU A 39 2.35 2.08 -13.99
N GLN A 40 1.86 3.31 -14.11
CA GLN A 40 2.52 4.39 -14.88
C GLN A 40 3.91 4.75 -14.33
N ARG A 41 4.14 4.56 -13.03
CA ARG A 41 5.45 4.74 -12.37
C ARG A 41 6.37 3.52 -12.53
N GLY A 42 5.96 2.50 -13.28
CA GLY A 42 6.72 1.27 -13.51
C GLY A 42 6.65 0.26 -12.38
N PHE A 43 5.70 0.38 -11.45
CA PHE A 43 5.50 -0.64 -10.44
C PHE A 43 4.75 -1.83 -11.05
N ARG A 44 4.99 -3.04 -10.53
CA ARG A 44 4.26 -4.24 -10.95
C ARG A 44 2.76 -4.16 -10.64
N ASP A 45 2.42 -3.51 -9.53
CA ASP A 45 1.05 -3.28 -9.05
C ASP A 45 1.08 -2.19 -7.96
N ILE A 46 -0.05 -1.97 -7.27
CA ILE A 46 -0.13 -1.11 -6.09
C ILE A 46 1.01 -1.42 -5.10
N GLY A 47 1.70 -0.36 -4.65
CA GLY A 47 2.85 -0.48 -3.75
C GLY A 47 2.48 -0.71 -2.28
N TYR A 48 1.24 -0.41 -1.89
CA TYR A 48 0.72 -0.57 -0.53
C TYR A 48 0.08 -1.96 -0.32
N HIS A 49 -0.04 -2.38 0.94
CA HIS A 49 -0.80 -3.58 1.30
C HIS A 49 -2.28 -3.24 1.52
N PHE A 50 -2.54 -2.03 2.02
CA PHE A 50 -3.89 -1.55 2.27
C PHE A 50 -4.08 -0.15 1.70
N TYR A 51 -5.29 0.11 1.19
CA TYR A 51 -5.75 1.43 0.80
C TYR A 51 -7.11 1.72 1.44
N ILE A 52 -7.31 2.92 1.99
CA ILE A 52 -8.56 3.33 2.65
C ILE A 52 -9.11 4.53 1.90
N THR A 53 -10.29 4.40 1.30
CA THR A 53 -10.97 5.49 0.60
C THR A 53 -11.63 6.48 1.56
N GLN A 54 -12.01 7.66 1.06
CA GLN A 54 -12.59 8.74 1.85
C GLN A 54 -13.93 8.37 2.52
N ASP A 55 -14.68 7.46 1.90
CA ASP A 55 -15.92 6.90 2.45
C ASP A 55 -15.68 5.75 3.47
N GLY A 56 -14.41 5.43 3.75
CA GLY A 56 -14.00 4.46 4.77
C GLY A 56 -13.88 3.01 4.27
N VAL A 57 -13.99 2.76 2.96
CA VAL A 57 -13.82 1.41 2.41
C VAL A 57 -12.35 1.00 2.48
N LEU A 58 -12.10 -0.18 3.06
CA LEU A 58 -10.79 -0.81 3.10
C LEU A 58 -10.59 -1.71 1.89
N HIS A 59 -9.55 -1.41 1.11
CA HIS A 59 -9.09 -2.23 0.01
C HIS A 59 -7.84 -3.03 0.41
N HIS A 60 -7.91 -4.34 0.20
CA HIS A 60 -6.75 -5.23 0.27
C HIS A 60 -6.01 -5.17 -1.07
N CYS A 61 -4.77 -4.70 -1.06
CA CYS A 61 -3.95 -4.54 -2.25
C CYS A 61 -2.90 -5.67 -2.31
N ARG A 62 -1.62 -5.36 -2.08
CA ARG A 62 -0.59 -6.41 -2.07
C ARG A 62 -0.73 -7.31 -0.84
N PRO A 63 -0.61 -8.65 -0.98
CA PRO A 63 -0.63 -9.56 0.16
C PRO A 63 0.43 -9.19 1.20
N VAL A 64 0.10 -9.27 2.49
CA VAL A 64 1.05 -8.94 3.59
C VAL A 64 2.27 -9.88 3.65
N SER A 65 2.13 -11.08 3.09
CA SER A 65 3.20 -12.06 2.90
C SER A 65 4.24 -11.60 1.86
N GLU A 66 3.87 -10.72 0.94
CA GLU A 66 4.76 -10.17 -0.08
C GLU A 66 5.41 -8.87 0.39
N ILE A 67 6.56 -8.53 -0.19
CA ILE A 67 7.24 -7.26 0.06
C ILE A 67 6.53 -6.15 -0.71
N GLY A 68 6.12 -5.08 0.00
CA GLY A 68 5.55 -3.86 -0.58
C GLY A 68 6.51 -3.03 -1.44
N ALA A 69 5.98 -1.96 -2.04
CA ALA A 69 6.74 -0.96 -2.79
C ALA A 69 6.29 0.46 -2.42
N HIS A 70 6.27 0.77 -1.11
CA HIS A 70 5.71 2.01 -0.58
C HIS A 70 6.73 2.90 0.11
N VAL A 71 7.85 2.34 0.58
CA VAL A 71 8.93 3.09 1.26
C VAL A 71 10.31 2.50 0.95
N ARG A 72 11.15 3.26 0.26
CA ARG A 72 12.51 2.82 -0.09
C ARG A 72 13.31 2.55 1.19
N GLY A 73 13.97 1.38 1.24
CA GLY A 73 14.79 0.96 2.39
C GLY A 73 14.04 0.22 3.50
N PHE A 74 12.72 0.35 3.60
CA PHE A 74 11.95 -0.25 4.72
C PHE A 74 10.92 -1.30 4.30
N ASN A 75 10.60 -1.42 2.99
CA ASN A 75 9.59 -2.34 2.44
C ASN A 75 9.66 -3.78 3.00
N ARG A 76 10.87 -4.35 3.16
CA ARG A 76 11.10 -5.76 3.55
C ARG A 76 10.50 -6.13 4.91
N HIS A 77 10.39 -5.17 5.83
CA HIS A 77 9.91 -5.42 7.20
C HIS A 77 8.75 -4.50 7.57
N SER A 78 8.03 -3.95 6.59
CA SER A 78 6.94 -3.00 6.82
C SER A 78 5.64 -3.38 6.12
N ILE A 79 4.51 -3.02 6.74
CA ILE A 79 3.21 -2.95 6.09
C ILE A 79 2.90 -1.49 5.74
N GLY A 80 2.82 -1.19 4.45
CA GLY A 80 2.33 0.10 3.94
C GLY A 80 0.81 0.18 3.88
N ILE A 81 0.27 1.24 4.48
CA ILE A 81 -1.15 1.62 4.47
C ILE A 81 -1.23 3.01 3.86
N CYS A 82 -2.08 3.20 2.86
CA CYS A 82 -2.34 4.52 2.28
C CYS A 82 -3.81 4.89 2.49
N TYR A 83 -4.08 6.14 2.87
CA TYR A 83 -5.44 6.67 2.83
C TYR A 83 -5.63 7.62 1.65
N GLU A 84 -6.85 7.73 1.16
CA GLU A 84 -7.28 8.68 0.14
C GLU A 84 -7.26 10.10 0.69
N GLY A 85 -6.56 10.99 -0.01
CA GLY A 85 -6.50 12.42 0.30
C GLY A 85 -5.10 12.88 0.71
N GLY A 86 -5.07 13.80 1.66
CA GLY A 86 -3.84 14.46 2.13
C GLY A 86 -3.58 15.84 1.52
N LEU A 87 -4.51 16.37 0.72
CA LEU A 87 -4.53 17.77 0.30
C LEU A 87 -5.94 18.38 0.51
N ASP A 88 -5.99 19.67 0.80
CA ASP A 88 -7.22 20.49 0.81
C ASP A 88 -7.80 20.68 -0.62
N GLU A 89 -8.92 21.39 -0.71
CA GLU A 89 -9.61 21.70 -1.96
C GLU A 89 -8.75 22.50 -2.96
N ASN A 90 -7.73 23.20 -2.46
CA ASN A 90 -6.79 24.01 -3.24
C ASN A 90 -5.51 23.22 -3.59
N GLY A 91 -5.39 21.96 -3.14
CA GLY A 91 -4.20 21.14 -3.35
C GLY A 91 -3.06 21.43 -2.38
N ARG A 92 -3.34 21.96 -1.19
CA ARG A 92 -2.35 22.24 -0.13
C ARG A 92 -2.39 21.14 0.94
N PRO A 93 -1.25 20.69 1.48
CA PRO A 93 -1.21 19.71 2.57
C PRO A 93 -1.83 20.20 3.87
#